data_AF-A0A2W7R749-F1
#
_entry.id   AF-A0A2W7R749-F1
#
_cell.length_a   1.000
_cell.length_b   1.000
_cell.length_c   1.000
_cell.angle_alpha   90.00
_cell.angle_beta   90.00
_cell.angle_gamma   90.00
#
_symmetry.space_group_name_H-M   'P 1'
#
loop_
_entity.id
_entity.type
_entity.pdbx_description
1 polymer ?
#
loop_
_entity_poly.entity_id
_entity_poly.type
_entity_poly.pdbx_seq_one_letter_code
_entity_poly.pdbx_strand_id
1 'polypeptide(L)'
;MKNTLILALIGIIFFSCSGEKATEITQEMGSRVEDSGSSSDEREKIAKGEANFSVSVSIDGKEMDFSAINTEDNIVFMNNALNLKLVDENQNVCMVNLLGEGVYESTPNSFTLQNSELSQEEQMTSKKKRSHVEVYWPQTNTQYDKKILYSGEVTLEKLTDDIIEISFTGEGIDYGRSPNKGPFYPMTGKIRLENYNSYDIR
;
A
#
# COMPACT_ATOMS: atom_id res chain seq x y z
N MET A 1 49.04 -19.10 -16.67
CA MET A 1 48.15 -18.99 -17.85
C MET A 1 47.73 -20.40 -18.26
N LYS A 2 46.49 -20.78 -17.96
CA LYS A 2 45.86 -22.02 -18.46
C LYS A 2 44.42 -21.68 -18.83
N ASN A 3 44.05 -22.14 -20.01
CA ASN A 3 42.95 -21.64 -20.83
C ASN A 3 41.57 -21.98 -20.29
N THR A 4 40.72 -20.98 -20.35
CA THR A 4 39.26 -21.02 -20.21
C THR A 4 38.65 -21.77 -21.39
N LEU A 5 37.83 -22.79 -21.14
CA LEU A 5 36.98 -23.41 -22.15
C LEU A 5 35.52 -23.22 -21.69
N ILE A 6 34.87 -22.20 -22.25
CA ILE A 6 33.43 -21.96 -22.13
C ILE A 6 32.79 -22.59 -23.36
N LEU A 7 31.89 -23.55 -23.17
CA LEU A 7 31.07 -24.13 -24.22
C LEU A 7 29.61 -23.81 -23.88
N ALA A 8 29.08 -22.77 -24.52
CA ALA A 8 27.67 -22.42 -24.50
C ALA A 8 26.96 -23.21 -25.61
N LEU A 9 25.91 -23.95 -25.26
CA LEU A 9 25.00 -24.56 -26.22
C LEU A 9 23.62 -23.92 -26.03
N ILE A 10 23.27 -23.04 -26.97
CA ILE A 10 21.96 -22.38 -27.08
C ILE A 10 21.06 -23.32 -27.87
N GLY A 11 20.01 -23.85 -27.22
CA GLY A 11 18.93 -24.60 -27.85
C GLY A 11 17.70 -23.71 -28.01
N ILE A 12 17.44 -23.29 -29.25
CA ILE A 12 16.23 -22.58 -29.69
C ILE A 12 15.14 -23.64 -29.94
N ILE A 13 13.95 -23.46 -29.36
CA ILE A 13 12.72 -24.08 -29.87
C ILE A 13 11.63 -23.01 -29.88
N PHE A 14 11.34 -22.47 -31.07
CA PHE A 14 10.11 -21.74 -31.36
C PHE A 14 9.03 -22.77 -31.73
N PHE A 15 8.02 -22.93 -30.88
CA PHE A 15 6.75 -23.53 -31.30
C PHE A 15 5.78 -22.40 -31.66
N SER A 16 5.54 -22.28 -32.96
CA SER A 16 4.43 -21.55 -33.57
C SER A 16 3.20 -22.45 -33.53
N CYS A 17 2.09 -21.99 -32.96
CA CYS A 17 0.76 -22.54 -33.22
C CYS A 17 -0.15 -21.39 -33.67
N SER A 18 -0.61 -21.55 -34.91
CA SER A 18 -1.54 -20.73 -35.66
C SER A 18 -2.96 -20.79 -35.09
N GLY A 19 -3.72 -19.71 -35.32
CA GLY A 19 -5.11 -19.56 -34.88
C GLY A 19 -6.18 -20.09 -35.84
N GLU A 20 -7.39 -19.55 -35.62
CA GLU A 20 -8.70 -19.79 -36.25
C GLU A 20 -9.52 -20.95 -35.65
N LYS A 21 -10.83 -20.85 -35.35
CA LYS A 21 -11.86 -19.81 -35.56
C LYS A 21 -13.06 -20.09 -34.63
N ALA A 22 -13.79 -19.02 -34.32
CA ALA A 22 -15.07 -19.01 -33.63
C ALA A 22 -16.17 -19.79 -34.39
N THR A 23 -17.09 -20.42 -33.66
CA THR A 23 -18.37 -20.91 -34.20
C THR A 23 -19.49 -20.32 -33.37
N GLU A 24 -20.27 -19.47 -34.03
CA GLU A 24 -21.50 -18.85 -33.58
C GLU A 24 -22.67 -19.76 -33.99
N ILE A 25 -23.55 -20.12 -33.05
CA ILE A 25 -24.86 -20.70 -33.38
C ILE A 25 -25.91 -19.94 -32.56
N THR A 26 -26.63 -19.06 -33.25
CA THR A 26 -27.90 -18.50 -32.83
C THR A 26 -29.01 -19.49 -33.20
N GLN A 27 -29.93 -19.77 -32.27
CA GLN A 27 -31.28 -20.18 -32.64
C GLN A 27 -32.32 -19.68 -31.63
N GLU A 28 -33.41 -19.18 -32.19
CA GLU A 28 -34.46 -18.32 -31.61
C GLU A 28 -35.52 -19.03 -30.74
N MET A 29 -36.06 -18.22 -29.82
CA MET A 29 -37.46 -17.98 -29.43
C MET A 29 -38.40 -19.09 -28.89
N GLY A 30 -39.06 -18.70 -27.79
CA GLY A 30 -40.38 -19.14 -27.31
C GLY A 30 -40.31 -19.63 -25.86
N SER A 31 -41.08 -19.19 -24.87
CA SER A 31 -42.31 -18.41 -24.82
C SER A 31 -42.55 -17.94 -23.37
N ARG A 32 -43.51 -17.04 -23.24
CA ARG A 32 -43.92 -16.19 -22.11
C ARG A 32 -44.59 -16.95 -20.96
N VAL A 33 -44.21 -16.66 -19.71
CA VAL A 33 -45.08 -16.73 -18.53
C VAL A 33 -44.78 -15.51 -17.66
N GLU A 34 -45.76 -14.62 -17.55
CA GLU A 34 -45.83 -13.61 -16.50
C GLU A 34 -46.32 -14.32 -15.23
N ASP A 35 -45.57 -14.23 -14.13
CA ASP A 35 -46.17 -14.30 -12.80
C ASP A 35 -45.54 -13.28 -11.86
N SER A 36 -46.46 -12.66 -11.15
CA SER A 36 -46.38 -11.57 -10.21
C SER A 36 -45.72 -11.95 -8.88
N GLY A 37 -45.06 -11.01 -8.22
CA GLY A 37 -44.66 -11.19 -6.82
C GLY A 37 -43.51 -10.31 -6.38
N SER A 38 -43.85 -9.21 -5.73
CA SER A 38 -42.94 -8.30 -5.03
C SER A 38 -42.06 -9.02 -4.00
N SER A 39 -40.76 -8.73 -4.04
CA SER A 39 -39.98 -8.52 -2.82
C SER A 39 -38.75 -7.70 -3.15
N SER A 40 -38.78 -6.44 -2.73
CA SER A 40 -37.64 -5.75 -2.11
C SER A 40 -36.25 -6.23 -2.53
N ASP A 41 -35.77 -5.70 -3.65
CA ASP A 41 -34.35 -5.39 -3.77
C ASP A 41 -34.28 -3.91 -4.19
N GLU A 42 -34.71 -3.05 -3.26
CA GLU A 42 -33.90 -1.87 -2.95
C GLU A 42 -32.49 -2.38 -2.64
N ARG A 43 -31.71 -2.65 -3.70
CA ARG A 43 -30.28 -2.42 -3.62
C ARG A 43 -30.15 -0.94 -3.41
N GLU A 44 -30.19 -0.59 -2.13
CA GLU A 44 -29.74 0.63 -1.53
C GLU A 44 -28.48 1.04 -2.31
N LYS A 45 -28.69 1.92 -3.29
CA LYS A 45 -27.62 2.65 -3.94
C LYS A 45 -27.17 3.63 -2.86
N ILE A 46 -26.44 3.12 -1.87
CA ILE A 46 -25.60 3.95 -1.02
C ILE A 46 -24.74 4.70 -2.02
N ALA A 47 -25.02 5.99 -2.17
CA ALA A 47 -24.15 6.90 -2.88
C ALA A 47 -22.83 6.87 -2.10
N LYS A 48 -21.95 5.92 -2.42
CA LYS A 48 -20.58 5.89 -1.91
C LYS A 48 -19.97 7.20 -2.40
N GLY A 49 -19.86 8.17 -1.50
CA GLY A 49 -19.16 9.42 -1.78
C GLY A 49 -17.74 9.10 -2.25
N GLU A 50 -17.17 10.00 -3.05
CA GLU A 50 -15.76 9.92 -3.39
C GLU A 50 -14.94 9.88 -2.09
N ALA A 51 -13.93 9.01 -2.01
CA ALA A 51 -13.08 9.02 -0.82
C ALA A 51 -12.31 10.32 -0.74
N ASN A 52 -12.23 10.86 0.48
CA ASN A 52 -11.42 12.02 0.75
C ASN A 52 -10.11 11.56 1.38
N PHE A 53 -9.02 12.10 0.86
CA PHE A 53 -7.68 11.75 1.31
C PHE A 53 -6.95 13.01 1.76
N SER A 54 -6.33 12.93 2.93
CA SER A 54 -5.47 13.99 3.45
C SER A 54 -4.20 13.37 4.02
N VAL A 55 -3.06 13.78 3.46
CA VAL A 55 -1.74 13.38 3.92
C VAL A 55 -0.92 14.64 4.13
N SER A 56 -0.43 14.84 5.35
CA SER A 56 0.57 15.86 5.68
C SER A 56 1.79 15.13 6.21
N VAL A 57 2.95 15.38 5.62
CA VAL A 57 4.23 14.83 6.05
C VAL A 57 5.23 15.97 6.14
N SER A 58 5.94 16.06 7.24
CA SER A 58 7.02 17.01 7.45
C SER A 58 8.35 16.27 7.56
N ILE A 59 9.33 16.65 6.74
CA ILE A 59 10.69 16.12 6.79
C ILE A 59 11.64 17.29 6.98
N ASP A 60 12.36 17.32 8.10
CA ASP A 60 13.24 18.45 8.46
C ASP A 60 12.49 19.80 8.45
N GLY A 61 11.23 19.78 8.92
CA GLY A 61 10.35 20.94 8.95
C GLY A 61 9.82 21.41 7.58
N LYS A 62 10.12 20.68 6.51
CA LYS A 62 9.55 20.93 5.18
C LYS A 62 8.31 20.07 5.01
N GLU A 63 7.17 20.74 4.89
CA GLU A 63 5.91 20.09 4.53
C GLU A 63 5.97 19.57 3.10
N MET A 64 5.52 18.34 2.93
CA MET A 64 5.27 17.72 1.65
C MET A 64 3.80 17.88 1.31
N ASP A 65 3.55 18.44 0.13
CA ASP A 65 2.20 18.60 -0.40
C ASP A 65 1.79 17.32 -1.13
N PHE A 66 0.87 16.57 -0.54
CA PHE A 66 0.18 15.47 -1.20
C PHE A 66 -1.12 16.03 -1.80
N SER A 67 -1.03 16.53 -3.03
CA SER A 67 -2.17 17.08 -3.75
C SER A 67 -2.86 15.99 -4.58
N ALA A 68 -4.15 15.79 -4.34
CA ALA A 68 -5.02 14.82 -5.03
C ALA A 68 -4.42 13.40 -5.10
N ILE A 69 -4.82 12.55 -4.15
CA ILE A 69 -4.37 11.16 -4.12
C ILE A 69 -5.03 10.39 -5.27
N ASN A 70 -4.21 9.86 -6.16
CA ASN A 70 -4.60 8.96 -7.23
C ASN A 70 -4.45 7.52 -6.73
N THR A 71 -5.41 7.03 -5.95
CA THR A 71 -5.39 5.63 -5.50
C THR A 71 -6.60 4.90 -6.03
N GLU A 72 -6.46 4.24 -7.17
CA GLU A 72 -7.35 3.13 -7.56
C GLU A 72 -7.07 1.86 -6.73
N ASP A 73 -5.90 1.75 -6.09
CA ASP A 73 -5.54 0.60 -5.27
C ASP A 73 -4.59 1.03 -4.13
N ASN A 74 -4.48 0.16 -3.11
CA ASN A 74 -3.40 0.04 -2.11
C ASN A 74 -3.76 0.33 -0.62
N ILE A 75 -4.99 0.03 -0.18
CA ILE A 75 -5.27 -0.26 1.23
C ILE A 75 -5.46 -1.77 1.36
N VAL A 76 -4.64 -2.43 2.18
CA VAL A 76 -4.71 -3.89 2.36
C VAL A 76 -4.81 -4.23 3.84
N PHE A 77 -5.94 -4.83 4.20
CA PHE A 77 -6.16 -5.42 5.51
C PHE A 77 -5.81 -6.90 5.49
N MET A 78 -4.87 -7.30 6.33
CA MET A 78 -4.57 -8.70 6.67
C MET A 78 -4.84 -8.92 8.15
N ASN A 79 -5.00 -10.19 8.57
CA ASN A 79 -5.30 -10.56 9.96
C ASN A 79 -4.45 -9.81 11.02
N ASN A 80 -3.15 -9.69 10.77
CA ASN A 80 -2.18 -9.09 11.69
C ASN A 80 -1.37 -7.96 11.05
N ALA A 81 -1.88 -7.35 9.97
CA ALA A 81 -1.16 -6.25 9.32
C ALA A 81 -2.08 -5.34 8.49
N LEU A 82 -1.82 -4.05 8.57
CA LEU A 82 -2.44 -3.01 7.74
C LEU A 82 -1.37 -2.39 6.87
N ASN A 83 -1.55 -2.44 5.55
CA ASN A 83 -0.67 -1.76 4.60
C ASN A 83 -1.44 -0.67 3.87
N LEU A 84 -0.83 0.51 3.80
CA LEU A 84 -1.30 1.65 3.05
C LEU A 84 -0.19 2.10 2.12
N LYS A 85 -0.52 2.36 0.86
CA LYS A 85 0.33 3.10 -0.05
C LYS A 85 -0.51 4.16 -0.74
N LEU A 86 -0.08 5.40 -0.55
CA LEU A 86 -0.76 6.57 -1.07
C LEU A 86 0.17 7.19 -2.10
N VAL A 87 -0.36 7.44 -3.29
CA VAL A 87 0.35 8.06 -4.40
C VAL A 87 -0.44 9.29 -4.83
N ASP A 88 0.22 10.43 -4.89
CA ASP A 88 -0.40 11.66 -5.38
C ASP A 88 -0.18 11.85 -6.89
N GLU A 89 -0.80 12.88 -7.47
CA GLU A 89 -0.63 13.20 -8.90
C GLU A 89 0.82 13.57 -9.28
N ASN A 90 1.62 14.04 -8.31
CA ASN A 90 3.03 14.39 -8.49
C ASN A 90 3.99 13.20 -8.27
N GLN A 91 3.45 11.98 -8.12
CA GLN A 91 4.21 10.77 -7.82
C GLN A 91 4.93 10.79 -6.47
N ASN A 92 4.54 11.67 -5.54
CA ASN A 92 4.90 11.53 -4.14
C ASN A 92 4.25 10.26 -3.60
N VAL A 93 4.99 9.49 -2.82
CA VAL A 93 4.49 8.25 -2.22
C VAL A 93 4.62 8.31 -0.71
N CYS A 94 3.56 7.95 0.00
CA CYS A 94 3.61 7.64 1.43
C CYS A 94 3.15 6.21 1.62
N MET A 95 4.02 5.36 2.18
CA MET A 95 3.70 3.99 2.53
C MET A 95 3.77 3.81 4.04
N VAL A 96 2.76 3.15 4.59
CA VAL A 96 2.71 2.77 6.00
C VAL A 96 2.35 1.31 6.09
N ASN A 97 3.13 0.56 6.84
CA ASN A 97 2.87 -0.84 7.16
C ASN A 97 2.84 -0.97 8.68
N LEU A 98 1.74 -1.44 9.23
CA LEU A 98 1.59 -1.77 10.65
C LEU A 98 1.51 -3.29 10.74
N LEU A 99 2.37 -3.92 11.54
CA LEU A 99 2.44 -5.38 11.64
C LEU A 99 2.44 -5.81 13.11
N GLY A 100 1.67 -6.83 13.44
CA GLY A 100 1.66 -7.45 14.78
C GLY A 100 0.31 -8.09 15.11
N GLU A 101 0.30 -8.94 16.13
CA GLU A 101 -0.94 -9.41 16.72
C GLU A 101 -1.71 -8.22 17.33
N GLY A 102 -3.02 -8.17 17.16
CA GLY A 102 -3.86 -7.11 17.71
C GLY A 102 -3.66 -5.72 17.10
N VAL A 103 -3.36 -5.63 15.79
CA VAL A 103 -3.31 -4.35 15.05
C VAL A 103 -4.66 -3.62 15.12
N TYR A 104 -5.78 -4.34 15.18
CA TYR A 104 -7.14 -3.77 15.14
C TYR A 104 -7.91 -3.85 16.47
N GLU A 105 -7.32 -4.40 17.53
CA GLU A 105 -8.02 -4.67 18.79
C GLU A 105 -8.42 -3.39 19.56
N SER A 106 -7.69 -2.30 19.34
CA SER A 106 -7.97 -1.00 19.93
C SER A 106 -7.55 0.12 19.00
N THR A 107 -8.15 1.30 19.16
CA THR A 107 -7.59 2.57 18.68
C THR A 107 -7.69 3.60 19.81
N PRO A 108 -6.64 4.40 20.09
CA PRO A 108 -5.35 4.41 19.41
C PRO A 108 -4.54 3.11 19.62
N ASN A 109 -3.68 2.77 18.67
CA ASN A 109 -2.76 1.63 18.75
C ASN A 109 -1.38 2.02 18.25
N SER A 110 -0.40 1.98 19.15
CA SER A 110 0.95 2.49 18.91
C SER A 110 1.94 1.40 18.51
N PHE A 111 2.86 1.77 17.62
CA PHE A 111 3.92 0.95 17.05
C PHE A 111 5.24 1.73 17.18
N THR A 112 6.02 1.41 18.21
CA THR A 112 7.30 2.08 18.48
C THR A 112 8.50 1.35 17.88
N LEU A 113 8.34 0.06 17.55
CA LEU A 113 9.40 -0.73 16.96
C LEU A 113 9.41 -0.53 15.44
N GLN A 114 10.48 0.03 14.89
CA GLN A 114 10.56 0.27 13.45
C GLN A 114 11.26 -0.89 12.74
N ASN A 115 10.73 -1.34 11.60
CA ASN A 115 11.34 -2.41 10.80
C ASN A 115 12.78 -2.09 10.37
N SER A 116 13.10 -0.81 10.18
CA SER A 116 14.44 -0.31 9.84
C SER A 116 15.49 -0.51 10.93
N GLU A 117 15.07 -0.65 12.19
CA GLU A 117 15.97 -0.90 13.32
C GLU A 117 16.20 -2.39 13.55
N LEU A 118 15.33 -3.23 13.00
CA LEU A 118 15.35 -4.68 13.20
C LEU A 118 16.28 -5.37 12.21
N SER A 119 17.02 -6.35 12.72
CA SER A 119 17.71 -7.31 11.85
C SER A 119 16.71 -8.11 11.01
N GLN A 120 17.18 -8.68 9.90
CA GLN A 120 16.33 -9.52 9.04
C GLN A 120 15.71 -10.70 9.81
N GLU A 121 16.46 -11.30 10.72
CA GLU A 121 15.97 -12.39 11.58
C GLU A 121 14.83 -11.92 12.48
N GLU A 122 14.96 -10.76 13.11
CA GLU A 122 13.91 -10.17 13.94
C GLU A 122 12.68 -9.76 13.10
N GLN A 123 12.88 -9.27 11.88
CA GLN A 123 11.78 -8.99 10.96
C GLN A 123 10.99 -10.27 10.60
N MET A 124 11.65 -11.41 10.45
CA MET A 124 10.97 -12.66 10.09
C MET A 124 10.32 -13.39 11.27
N THR A 125 10.85 -13.20 12.49
CA THR A 125 10.48 -14.03 13.66
C THR A 125 9.75 -13.26 14.77
N SER A 126 9.87 -11.93 14.81
CA SER A 126 9.27 -11.14 15.88
C SER A 126 7.75 -11.10 15.76
N LYS A 127 7.08 -11.42 16.88
CA LYS A 127 5.64 -11.22 17.09
C LYS A 127 5.29 -9.80 17.58
N LYS A 128 6.29 -8.96 17.85
CA LYS A 128 6.07 -7.63 18.40
C LYS A 128 5.37 -6.75 17.37
N LYS A 129 4.52 -5.84 17.88
CA LYS A 129 3.99 -4.74 17.08
C LYS A 129 5.13 -3.89 16.55
N ARG A 130 5.16 -3.70 15.24
CA ARG A 130 6.17 -2.94 14.52
C ARG A 130 5.59 -2.19 13.34
N SER A 131 6.27 -1.16 12.90
CA SER A 131 5.86 -0.32 11.79
C SER A 131 6.96 -0.13 10.77
N HIS A 132 6.56 0.23 9.55
CA HIS A 132 7.45 0.73 8.52
C HIS A 132 6.77 1.89 7.81
N VAL A 133 7.34 3.09 7.95
CA VAL A 133 6.92 4.27 7.21
C VAL A 133 8.00 4.61 6.21
N GLU A 134 7.58 4.76 4.96
CA GLU A 134 8.44 5.18 3.86
C GLU A 134 7.78 6.31 3.11
N VAL A 135 8.55 7.34 2.81
CA VAL A 135 8.11 8.49 2.03
C VAL A 135 9.07 8.69 0.86
N TYR A 136 8.53 8.71 -0.35
CA TYR A 136 9.29 9.01 -1.56
C TYR A 136 8.86 10.37 -2.09
N TRP A 137 9.83 11.25 -2.23
CA TRP A 137 9.66 12.60 -2.73
C TRP A 137 10.59 12.84 -3.92
N PRO A 138 10.12 12.64 -5.16
CA PRO A 138 10.97 12.75 -6.34
C PRO A 138 11.45 14.20 -6.52
N GLN A 139 12.72 14.46 -6.16
CA GLN A 139 13.43 15.71 -6.48
C GLN A 139 14.45 15.49 -7.58
N THR A 140 15.08 14.32 -7.57
CA THR A 140 16.22 13.95 -8.42
C THR A 140 16.08 12.57 -9.05
N ASN A 141 15.01 11.84 -8.69
CA ASN A 141 14.77 10.44 -8.97
C ASN A 141 15.91 9.52 -8.50
N THR A 142 16.43 9.77 -7.30
CA THR A 142 17.51 8.97 -6.68
C THR A 142 17.01 8.21 -5.47
N GLN A 143 17.79 7.26 -4.95
CA GLN A 143 17.46 6.59 -3.69
C GLN A 143 17.41 7.55 -2.49
N TYR A 144 18.02 8.73 -2.58
CA TYR A 144 17.99 9.76 -1.55
C TYR A 144 16.68 10.54 -1.52
N ASP A 145 15.84 10.41 -2.56
CA ASP A 145 14.48 10.94 -2.55
C ASP A 145 13.54 10.09 -1.66
N LYS A 146 14.01 8.90 -1.26
CA LYS A 146 13.28 7.96 -0.40
C LYS A 146 13.79 8.07 1.04
N LYS A 147 12.86 8.36 1.95
CA LYS A 147 13.05 8.54 3.38
C LYS A 147 12.33 7.41 4.12
N ILE A 148 13.00 6.80 5.09
CA ILE A 148 12.37 5.83 6.00
C ILE A 148 12.34 6.43 7.41
N LEU A 149 11.21 6.29 8.10
CA LEU A 149 11.15 6.54 9.55
C LEU A 149 12.03 5.47 10.24
N TYR A 150 13.16 5.90 10.80
CA TYR A 150 14.13 5.03 11.41
C TYR A 150 13.77 4.69 12.84
N SER A 151 13.56 5.71 13.68
CA SER A 151 13.18 5.57 15.08
C SER A 151 11.94 6.44 15.34
N GLY A 152 11.08 6.05 16.28
CA GLY A 152 9.88 6.82 16.61
C GLY A 152 8.64 5.98 16.85
N GLU A 153 7.49 6.61 16.73
CA GLU A 153 6.18 6.02 16.97
C GLU A 153 5.27 6.23 15.75
N VAL A 154 4.54 5.18 15.41
CA VAL A 154 3.42 5.22 14.46
C VAL A 154 2.17 4.81 15.21
N THR A 155 1.11 5.58 15.12
CA THR A 155 -0.14 5.33 15.85
C THR A 155 -1.29 5.19 14.87
N LEU A 156 -2.00 4.06 14.93
CA LEU A 156 -3.34 3.96 14.33
C LEU A 156 -4.31 4.67 15.26
N GLU A 157 -4.58 5.94 14.99
CA GLU A 157 -5.38 6.84 15.84
C GLU A 157 -6.86 6.49 15.81
N LYS A 158 -7.37 6.16 14.62
CA LYS A 158 -8.78 5.82 14.41
C LYS A 158 -8.91 4.79 13.30
N LEU A 159 -9.73 3.78 13.56
CA LEU A 159 -10.13 2.80 12.56
C LEU A 159 -11.63 2.54 12.73
N THR A 160 -12.37 2.88 11.68
CA THR A 160 -13.81 2.63 11.55
C THR A 160 -14.06 2.14 10.12
N ASP A 161 -15.31 1.82 9.81
CA ASP A 161 -15.65 1.44 8.44
C ASP A 161 -15.34 2.59 7.46
N ASP A 162 -15.53 3.85 7.84
CA ASP A 162 -15.33 4.95 6.89
C ASP A 162 -14.01 5.69 7.06
N ILE A 163 -13.36 5.59 8.22
CA ILE A 163 -12.18 6.39 8.55
C ILE A 163 -11.00 5.52 8.94
N ILE A 164 -9.85 5.78 8.32
CA ILE A 164 -8.53 5.40 8.80
C ILE A 164 -7.77 6.68 9.12
N GLU A 165 -7.29 6.81 10.35
CA GLU A 165 -6.40 7.90 10.76
C GLU A 165 -5.13 7.31 11.37
N ILE A 166 -3.98 7.73 10.83
CA ILE A 166 -2.65 7.32 11.28
C ILE A 166 -1.81 8.56 11.51
N SER A 167 -1.07 8.58 12.61
CA SER A 167 -0.03 9.57 12.85
C SER A 167 1.33 8.88 12.96
N PHE A 168 2.40 9.61 12.67
CA PHE A 168 3.76 9.17 13.00
C PHE A 168 4.65 10.35 13.39
N THR A 169 5.63 10.06 14.23
CA THR A 169 6.64 11.02 14.68
C THR A 169 7.94 10.31 15.02
N GLY A 170 9.06 10.93 14.70
CA GLY A 170 10.38 10.41 15.06
C GLY A 170 11.49 10.95 14.18
N GLU A 171 12.48 10.10 13.93
CA GLU A 171 13.66 10.43 13.15
C GLU A 171 13.74 9.54 11.91
N GLY A 172 13.92 10.15 10.74
CA GLY A 172 14.09 9.44 9.49
C GLY A 172 15.54 9.40 8.98
N ILE A 173 15.80 8.47 8.05
CA ILE A 173 17.06 8.35 7.30
C ILE A 173 16.82 8.11 5.81
N ASP A 174 17.81 8.48 4.99
CA ASP A 174 17.82 8.14 3.56
C ASP A 174 17.75 6.62 3.36
N TYR A 175 17.00 6.18 2.34
CA TYR A 175 16.95 4.78 1.97
C TYR A 175 18.33 4.21 1.62
N GLY A 176 18.60 2.99 2.10
CA GLY A 176 19.86 2.29 1.86
C GLY A 176 21.07 2.87 2.61
N ARG A 177 20.86 3.90 3.43
CA ARG A 177 21.92 4.49 4.25
C ARG A 177 22.04 3.74 5.57
N SER A 178 23.28 3.53 6.01
CA SER A 178 23.53 2.99 7.35
C SER A 178 23.21 4.08 8.40
N PRO A 179 22.56 3.72 9.52
CA PRO A 179 22.28 4.66 10.62
C PRO A 179 23.54 5.36 11.16
N ASN A 180 24.69 4.69 11.05
CA ASN A 180 25.98 5.22 11.49
C ASN A 180 26.64 6.18 10.48
N LYS A 181 26.01 6.46 9.33
CA LYS A 181 26.63 7.16 8.20
C LYS A 181 25.81 8.32 7.65
N GLY A 182 24.95 8.97 8.44
CA GLY A 182 24.19 10.14 7.98
C GLY A 182 23.50 10.92 9.08
N PRO A 183 22.97 12.12 8.75
CA PRO A 183 22.11 12.83 9.67
C PRO A 183 20.76 12.11 9.77
N PHE A 184 20.24 12.07 10.97
CA PHE A 184 18.82 11.88 11.22
C PHE A 184 18.11 13.20 10.94
N TYR A 185 16.89 13.12 10.42
CA TYR A 185 16.03 14.30 10.28
C TYR A 185 14.71 14.06 11.01
N PRO A 186 14.15 15.09 11.65
CA PRO A 186 12.80 15.01 12.21
C PRO A 186 11.82 14.63 11.10
N MET A 187 10.96 13.66 11.41
CA MET A 187 9.94 13.16 10.51
C MET A 187 8.62 13.07 11.26
N THR A 188 7.61 13.78 10.77
CA THR A 188 6.25 13.71 11.30
C THR A 188 5.28 13.53 10.17
N GLY A 189 4.12 12.96 10.46
CA GLY A 189 3.04 12.93 9.49
C GLY A 189 1.70 12.52 10.06
N LYS A 190 0.67 12.88 9.31
CA LYS A 190 -0.71 12.53 9.57
C LYS A 190 -1.36 12.10 8.26
N ILE A 191 -1.97 10.93 8.29
CA ILE A 191 -2.71 10.33 7.20
C ILE A 191 -4.16 10.20 7.67
N ARG A 192 -5.09 10.71 6.88
CA ARG A 192 -6.52 10.55 7.09
C ARG A 192 -7.18 10.15 5.78
N LEU A 193 -7.86 9.01 5.81
CA LEU A 193 -8.63 8.46 4.72
C LEU A 193 -10.09 8.42 5.17
N GLU A 194 -10.99 8.99 4.38
CA GLU A 194 -12.43 8.99 4.62
C GLU A 194 -13.18 8.33 3.45
N ASN A 195 -14.23 7.57 3.75
CA ASN A 195 -15.01 6.77 2.80
C ASN A 195 -14.15 5.78 1.98
N TYR A 196 -13.10 5.24 2.60
CA TYR A 196 -12.18 4.30 1.94
C TYR A 196 -12.84 2.98 1.52
N ASN A 197 -14.06 2.70 2.01
CA ASN A 197 -14.93 1.58 1.60
C ASN A 197 -15.25 1.52 0.10
N SER A 198 -14.99 2.59 -0.64
CA SER A 198 -15.04 2.59 -2.11
C SER A 198 -13.88 1.80 -2.73
N TYR A 199 -12.76 1.66 -2.02
CA TYR A 199 -11.52 0.97 -2.42
C TYR A 199 -11.25 -0.30 -1.62
N ASP A 200 -12.08 -0.58 -0.61
CA ASP A 200 -12.02 -1.82 0.15
C ASP A 200 -12.71 -2.95 -0.63
N ILE A 201 -11.91 -3.89 -1.12
CA ILE A 201 -12.37 -5.05 -1.92
C ILE A 201 -12.66 -6.30 -1.07
N ARG A 202 -12.72 -6.17 0.27
CA ARG A 202 -13.11 -7.27 1.17
C ARG A 202 -14.52 -7.79 0.91
#